data_AF-A0A7C3MPK3-F1
#
_entry.id   AF-A0A7C3MPK3-F1
#
_cell.length_a   1.000
_cell.length_b   1.000
_cell.length_c   1.000
_cell.angle_alpha   90.00
_cell.angle_beta   90.00
_cell.angle_gamma   90.00
#
_symmetry.space_group_name_H-M   'P 1'
#
loop_
_entity.id
_entity.type
_entity.pdbx_description
1 polymer ?
#
loop_
_entity_poly.entity_id
_entity_poly.type
_entity_poly.pdbx_seq_one_letter_code
_entity_poly.pdbx_strand_id
1 'polypeptide(L)'
;MSRITVITKIRFLAGVAPVVMLVAAPMLAMAFSALGRVPAAMNNNEIAALSDAQGLDEALYKMQWGRSQPDGGQIVLDQQRRFAELMDSAAANAYTAEQRRALDALAAAAKPTLDAFRKADPRDPSVEPAMAKLHGLVIDLVNADESALARVARMTRSRGREFAILTLIVALVIPWTCFALLFRIAGQARVEMRAIRARVESLVESPQTAAKSVGREVEEIDASLARLGFPKPNPMLAED
;
A
#
# COMPACT_ATOMS: atom_id res chain seq x y z
N MET A 1 -20.99 -41.36 20.13
CA MET A 1 -21.25 -40.03 19.51
C MET A 1 -20.16 -38.98 19.76
N SER A 2 -19.27 -39.08 20.76
CA SER A 2 -18.25 -38.06 21.07
C SER A 2 -17.10 -37.90 20.05
N ARG A 3 -16.69 -38.97 19.35
CA ARG A 3 -15.64 -38.91 18.30
C ARG A 3 -16.02 -38.03 17.11
N ILE A 4 -17.32 -37.95 16.77
CA ILE A 4 -17.81 -37.15 15.64
C ILE A 4 -17.71 -35.65 15.96
N THR A 5 -17.90 -35.24 17.21
CA THR A 5 -17.89 -33.83 17.61
C THR A 5 -16.49 -33.22 17.61
N VAL A 6 -15.47 -33.98 18.01
CA VAL A 6 -14.07 -33.52 18.06
C VAL A 6 -13.45 -33.42 16.67
N ILE A 7 -13.65 -34.44 15.83
CA ILE A 7 -13.16 -34.46 14.45
C ILE A 7 -13.82 -33.35 13.62
N THR A 8 -15.11 -33.08 13.85
CA THR A 8 -15.83 -31.98 13.19
C THR A 8 -15.29 -30.60 13.63
N LYS A 9 -14.99 -30.40 14.92
CA LYS A 9 -14.38 -29.15 15.41
C LYS A 9 -12.96 -28.90 14.83
N ILE A 10 -12.13 -29.94 14.70
CA ILE A 10 -10.79 -29.84 14.08
C ILE A 10 -10.89 -29.57 12.56
N ARG A 11 -11.84 -30.22 11.86
CA ARG A 11 -12.10 -29.96 10.45
C ARG A 11 -12.64 -28.55 10.19
N PHE A 12 -13.47 -28.02 11.12
CA PHE A 12 -13.93 -26.64 11.08
C PHE A 12 -12.75 -25.66 11.21
N LEU A 13 -11.81 -25.93 12.12
CA LEU A 13 -10.55 -25.19 12.27
C LEU A 13 -9.71 -25.16 10.98
N ALA A 14 -9.55 -26.34 10.35
CA ALA A 14 -8.81 -26.50 9.11
C ALA A 14 -9.50 -25.82 7.92
N GLY A 15 -10.82 -25.60 7.99
CA GLY A 15 -11.59 -24.85 6.98
C GLY A 15 -11.53 -23.33 7.15
N VAL A 16 -11.37 -22.82 8.38
CA VAL A 16 -11.36 -21.38 8.66
C VAL A 16 -10.04 -20.71 8.23
N ALA A 17 -8.89 -21.35 8.48
CA ALA A 17 -7.59 -20.76 8.15
C ALA A 17 -7.39 -20.47 6.64
N PRO A 18 -7.75 -21.38 5.70
CA PRO A 18 -7.69 -21.11 4.27
C PRO A 18 -8.62 -19.96 3.84
N VAL A 19 -9.82 -19.88 4.42
CA VAL A 19 -10.81 -18.83 4.10
C VAL A 19 -10.30 -17.46 4.55
N VAL A 20 -9.68 -17.39 5.73
CA VAL A 20 -9.05 -16.16 6.23
C VAL A 20 -7.88 -15.73 5.33
N MET A 21 -7.03 -16.67 4.91
CA MET A 21 -5.96 -16.40 3.94
C MET A 21 -6.49 -15.93 2.58
N LEU A 22 -7.62 -16.47 2.13
CA LEU A 22 -8.29 -16.10 0.88
C LEU A 22 -8.78 -14.65 0.87
N VAL A 23 -9.08 -14.06 2.02
CA VAL A 23 -9.48 -12.65 2.16
C VAL A 23 -8.26 -11.76 2.43
N ALA A 24 -7.35 -12.21 3.30
CA ALA A 24 -6.17 -11.45 3.68
C ALA A 24 -5.19 -11.22 2.51
N ALA A 25 -4.92 -12.26 1.72
CA ALA A 25 -3.98 -12.19 0.61
C ALA A 25 -4.34 -11.15 -0.47
N PRO A 26 -5.58 -11.08 -1.00
CA PRO A 26 -5.94 -10.06 -1.99
C PRO A 26 -5.97 -8.65 -1.39
N MET A 27 -6.35 -8.48 -0.11
CA MET A 27 -6.29 -7.17 0.54
C MET A 27 -4.85 -6.66 0.67
N LEU A 28 -3.92 -7.52 1.08
CA LEU A 28 -2.50 -7.19 1.15
C LEU A 28 -1.93 -6.93 -0.26
N ALA A 29 -2.25 -7.76 -1.25
CA ALA A 29 -1.81 -7.57 -2.63
C ALA A 29 -2.30 -6.24 -3.22
N MET A 30 -3.54 -5.84 -2.95
CA MET A 30 -4.06 -4.52 -3.35
C MET A 30 -3.32 -3.38 -2.65
N ALA A 31 -3.03 -3.51 -1.36
CA ALA A 31 -2.29 -2.50 -0.62
C ALA A 31 -0.88 -2.30 -1.20
N PHE A 32 -0.14 -3.39 -1.46
CA PHE A 32 1.19 -3.34 -2.08
C PHE A 32 1.13 -2.81 -3.51
N SER A 33 0.13 -3.19 -4.32
CA SER A 33 -0.03 -2.69 -5.68
C SER A 33 -0.35 -1.19 -5.72
N ALA A 34 -1.20 -0.72 -4.81
CA ALA A 34 -1.53 0.70 -4.69
C ALA A 34 -0.32 1.52 -4.24
N LEU A 35 0.44 1.03 -3.26
CA LEU A 35 1.64 1.72 -2.78
C LEU A 35 2.76 1.73 -3.84
N GLY A 36 2.94 0.63 -4.57
CA GLY A 36 3.99 0.50 -5.59
C GLY A 36 3.78 1.40 -6.81
N ARG A 37 2.53 1.77 -7.13
CA ARG A 37 2.22 2.66 -8.27
C ARG A 37 2.40 4.15 -7.95
N VAL A 38 2.45 4.52 -6.68
CA VAL A 38 2.53 5.92 -6.26
C VAL A 38 3.89 6.56 -6.60
N PRO A 39 5.05 5.94 -6.29
CA PRO A 39 6.34 6.46 -6.74
C PRO A 39 6.41 6.62 -8.26
N ALA A 40 5.84 5.67 -9.00
CA ALA A 40 5.79 5.74 -10.46
C ALA A 40 4.95 6.93 -10.96
N ALA A 41 3.78 7.18 -10.36
CA ALA A 41 2.94 8.33 -10.70
C ALA A 41 3.58 9.68 -10.32
N MET A 42 4.29 9.75 -9.18
CA MET A 42 5.04 10.95 -8.79
C MET A 42 6.22 11.21 -9.74
N ASN A 43 6.99 10.17 -10.08
CA ASN A 43 8.19 10.31 -10.89
C ASN A 43 7.87 10.58 -12.37
N ASN A 44 6.94 9.85 -12.96
CA ASN A 44 6.70 9.91 -14.41
C ASN A 44 5.94 11.17 -14.84
N ASN A 45 5.16 11.77 -13.94
CA ASN A 45 4.26 12.87 -14.30
C ASN A 45 4.68 14.17 -13.62
N GLU A 46 4.67 14.19 -12.28
CA GLU A 46 4.81 15.45 -11.53
C GLU A 46 6.27 15.91 -11.42
N ILE A 47 7.22 14.99 -11.20
CA ILE A 47 8.65 15.33 -11.18
C ILE A 47 9.15 15.67 -12.57
N ALA A 48 8.68 14.95 -13.60
CA ALA A 48 9.00 15.24 -14.99
C ALA A 48 8.49 16.64 -15.40
N ALA A 49 7.22 16.97 -15.11
CA ALA A 49 6.65 18.29 -15.39
C ALA A 49 7.46 19.41 -14.69
N LEU A 50 7.77 19.24 -13.41
CA LEU A 50 8.57 20.22 -12.65
C LEU A 50 9.98 20.39 -13.23
N SER A 51 10.63 19.29 -13.63
CA SER A 51 11.94 19.32 -14.28
C SER A 51 11.89 20.04 -15.63
N ASP A 52 10.84 19.81 -16.42
CA ASP A 52 10.65 20.46 -17.72
C ASP A 52 10.44 21.97 -17.53
N ALA A 53 9.61 22.37 -16.56
CA ALA A 53 9.37 23.77 -16.21
C ALA A 53 10.64 24.50 -15.75
N GLN A 54 11.48 23.85 -14.93
CA GLN A 54 12.80 24.38 -14.57
C GLN A 54 13.73 24.49 -15.79
N GLY A 55 13.67 23.52 -16.70
CA GLY A 55 14.40 23.56 -17.96
C GLY A 55 13.99 24.73 -18.87
N LEU A 56 12.70 25.12 -18.85
CA LEU A 56 12.20 26.27 -19.59
C LEU A 56 12.85 27.57 -19.08
N ASP A 57 12.93 27.75 -17.76
CA ASP A 57 13.57 28.93 -17.15
C ASP A 57 15.07 28.97 -17.48
N GLU A 58 15.74 27.82 -17.40
CA GLU A 58 17.14 27.67 -17.76
C GLU A 58 17.38 28.02 -19.23
N ALA A 59 16.49 27.60 -20.13
CA ALA A 59 16.58 27.93 -21.55
C ALA A 59 16.40 29.43 -21.80
N LEU A 60 15.43 30.09 -21.15
CA LEU A 60 15.25 31.55 -21.23
C LEU A 60 16.49 32.30 -20.72
N TYR A 61 17.03 31.88 -19.58
CA TYR A 61 18.26 32.46 -19.02
C TYR A 61 19.45 32.30 -19.98
N LYS A 62 19.63 31.11 -20.56
CA LYS A 62 20.69 30.84 -21.54
C LYS A 62 20.52 31.62 -22.84
N MET A 63 19.28 31.94 -23.24
CA MET A 63 19.03 32.86 -24.37
C MET A 63 19.49 34.29 -24.05
N GLN A 64 19.18 34.80 -22.85
CA GLN A 64 19.64 36.12 -22.40
C GLN A 64 21.16 36.20 -22.29
N TRP A 65 21.78 35.19 -21.67
CA TRP A 65 23.22 35.08 -21.62
C TRP A 65 23.83 34.99 -23.03
N GLY A 66 23.23 34.16 -23.90
CA GLY A 66 23.68 33.92 -25.27
C GLY A 66 23.81 35.18 -26.10
N ARG A 67 22.93 36.18 -25.96
CA ARG A 67 23.01 37.45 -26.71
C ARG A 67 24.34 38.20 -26.53
N SER A 68 25.01 38.03 -25.40
CA SER A 68 26.28 38.70 -25.11
C SER A 68 27.52 37.95 -25.65
N GLN A 69 27.33 36.76 -26.23
CA GLN A 69 28.41 35.87 -26.62
C GLN A 69 28.82 36.05 -28.10
N PRO A 70 30.07 35.70 -28.47
CA PRO A 70 30.56 35.76 -29.85
C PRO A 70 29.70 34.96 -30.85
N ASP A 71 29.21 33.78 -30.45
CA ASP A 71 28.33 32.90 -31.24
C ASP A 71 26.85 32.98 -30.79
N GLY A 72 26.47 34.13 -30.24
CA GLY A 72 25.21 34.31 -29.50
C GLY A 72 23.95 33.98 -30.30
N GLY A 73 23.92 34.28 -31.59
CA GLY A 73 22.77 34.00 -32.45
C GLY A 73 22.45 32.51 -32.56
N GLN A 74 23.47 31.65 -32.61
CA GLN A 74 23.28 30.20 -32.68
C GLN A 74 22.88 29.61 -31.33
N ILE A 75 23.49 30.11 -30.23
CA ILE A 75 23.11 29.74 -28.87
C ILE A 75 21.62 30.05 -28.61
N VAL A 76 21.16 31.25 -28.98
CA VAL A 76 19.76 31.64 -28.82
C VAL A 76 18.83 30.73 -29.64
N LEU A 77 19.18 30.43 -30.89
CA LEU A 77 18.39 29.54 -31.75
C LEU A 77 18.28 28.12 -31.16
N ASP A 78 19.38 27.56 -30.66
CA ASP A 78 19.39 26.22 -30.09
C ASP A 78 18.61 26.16 -28.78
N GLN A 79 18.72 27.19 -27.94
CA GLN A 79 17.88 27.28 -26.74
C GLN A 79 16.40 27.49 -27.07
N GLN A 80 16.05 28.20 -28.15
CA GLN A 80 14.65 28.32 -28.58
C GLN A 80 14.04 26.97 -29.01
N ARG A 81 14.83 26.15 -29.72
CA ARG A 81 14.41 24.77 -30.04
C ARG A 81 14.23 23.95 -28.77
N ARG A 82 15.20 23.99 -27.86
CA ARG A 82 15.11 23.31 -26.56
C ARG A 82 13.90 23.77 -25.75
N PHE A 83 13.60 25.08 -25.74
CA PHE A 83 12.42 25.63 -25.07
C PHE A 83 11.13 25.07 -25.68
N ALA A 84 11.04 24.96 -27.00
CA ALA A 84 9.88 24.36 -27.66
C ALA A 84 9.73 22.87 -27.33
N GLU A 85 10.83 22.10 -27.34
CA GLU A 85 10.81 20.68 -26.97
C GLU A 85 10.37 20.47 -25.52
N LEU A 86 10.85 21.32 -24.60
CA LEU A 86 10.46 21.30 -23.19
C LEU A 86 8.99 21.71 -22.99
N MET A 87 8.48 22.66 -23.78
CA MET A 87 7.06 23.03 -23.77
C MET A 87 6.18 21.85 -24.18
N ASP A 88 6.58 21.11 -25.21
CA ASP A 88 5.85 19.91 -25.67
C ASP A 88 5.90 18.80 -24.61
N SER A 89 7.06 18.59 -23.96
CA SER A 89 7.21 17.63 -22.86
C SER A 89 6.36 18.00 -21.65
N ALA A 90 6.41 19.27 -21.21
CA ALA A 90 5.60 19.78 -20.11
C ALA A 90 4.10 19.64 -20.40
N ALA A 91 3.67 19.90 -21.65
CA ALA A 91 2.29 19.70 -22.07
C ALA A 91 1.84 18.23 -22.03
N ALA A 92 2.72 17.29 -22.40
CA ALA A 92 2.45 15.86 -22.27
C ALA A 92 2.28 15.42 -20.81
N ASN A 93 2.93 16.11 -19.88
CA ASN A 93 2.93 15.81 -18.45
C ASN A 93 1.94 16.69 -17.64
N ALA A 94 1.14 17.53 -18.28
CA ALA A 94 0.19 18.42 -17.60
C ALA A 94 -1.18 17.75 -17.33
N TYR A 95 -1.42 17.40 -16.06
CA TYR A 95 -2.63 16.67 -15.65
C TYR A 95 -3.66 17.52 -14.92
N THR A 96 -3.29 18.70 -14.44
CA THR A 96 -4.21 19.61 -13.75
C THR A 96 -4.66 20.76 -14.65
N ALA A 97 -5.84 21.32 -14.35
CA ALA A 97 -6.34 22.50 -15.06
C ALA A 97 -5.46 23.75 -14.83
N GLU A 98 -4.79 23.82 -13.67
CA GLU A 98 -3.87 24.91 -13.32
C GLU A 98 -2.59 24.85 -14.18
N GLN A 99 -1.97 23.67 -14.28
CA GLN A 99 -0.81 23.44 -15.18
C GLN A 99 -1.14 23.78 -16.63
N ARG A 100 -2.29 23.32 -17.13
CA ARG A 100 -2.73 23.59 -18.52
C ARG A 100 -2.92 25.07 -18.79
N ARG A 101 -3.56 25.81 -17.86
CA ARG A 101 -3.72 27.26 -18.00
C ARG A 101 -2.39 28.00 -18.00
N ALA A 102 -1.45 27.59 -17.14
CA ALA A 102 -0.12 28.18 -17.10
C ALA A 102 0.64 27.92 -18.41
N LEU A 103 0.59 26.68 -18.93
CA LEU A 103 1.16 26.33 -20.23
C LEU A 103 0.51 27.07 -21.40
N ASP A 104 -0.81 27.22 -21.41
CA ASP A 104 -1.51 27.97 -22.46
C ASP A 104 -1.10 29.44 -22.47
N ALA A 105 -1.00 30.06 -21.28
CA ALA A 105 -0.53 31.43 -21.14
C ALA A 105 0.94 31.58 -21.58
N LEU A 106 1.79 30.63 -21.21
CA LEU A 106 3.20 30.60 -21.60
C LEU A 106 3.34 30.40 -23.12
N ALA A 107 2.62 29.45 -23.71
CA ALA A 107 2.64 29.18 -25.15
C ALA A 107 2.16 30.37 -25.98
N ALA A 108 1.10 31.06 -25.53
CA ALA A 108 0.58 32.25 -26.19
C ALA A 108 1.60 33.40 -26.18
N ALA A 109 2.39 33.55 -25.12
CA ALA A 109 3.40 34.59 -24.98
C ALA A 109 4.75 34.22 -25.61
N ALA A 110 5.13 32.94 -25.60
CA ALA A 110 6.48 32.47 -25.92
C ALA A 110 6.87 32.76 -27.37
N LYS A 111 6.12 32.25 -28.35
CA LYS A 111 6.48 32.37 -29.76
C LYS A 111 6.74 33.82 -30.22
N PRO A 112 5.82 34.78 -30.03
CA PRO A 112 6.05 36.16 -30.47
C PRO A 112 7.21 36.83 -29.72
N THR A 113 7.37 36.53 -28.42
CA THR A 113 8.44 37.11 -27.61
C THR A 113 9.81 36.57 -27.99
N LEU A 114 9.94 35.26 -28.17
CA LEU A 114 11.19 34.60 -28.58
C LEU A 114 11.59 35.00 -30.01
N ASP A 115 10.62 35.12 -30.93
CA ASP A 115 10.90 35.59 -32.28
C ASP A 115 11.37 37.05 -32.31
N ALA A 116 10.77 37.92 -31.49
CA ALA A 116 11.22 39.30 -31.34
C ALA A 116 12.62 39.36 -30.71
N PHE A 117 12.85 38.59 -29.65
CA PHE A 117 14.11 38.50 -28.94
C PHE A 117 15.28 38.05 -29.83
N ARG A 118 15.04 37.07 -30.71
CA ARG A 118 16.03 36.58 -31.68
C ARG A 118 16.45 37.62 -32.71
N LYS A 119 15.52 38.50 -33.12
CA LYS A 119 15.74 39.48 -34.19
C LYS A 119 16.24 40.83 -33.66
N ALA A 120 16.06 41.11 -32.37
CA ALA A 120 16.49 42.33 -31.75
C ALA A 120 18.02 42.43 -31.69
N ASP A 121 18.56 43.64 -31.80
CA ASP A 121 19.98 43.92 -31.56
C ASP A 121 20.35 43.44 -30.15
N PRO A 122 21.45 42.71 -29.91
CA PRO A 122 21.88 42.27 -28.58
C PRO A 122 21.91 43.34 -27.49
N ARG A 123 22.07 44.62 -27.86
CA ARG A 123 22.11 45.76 -26.95
C ARG A 123 20.76 46.47 -26.79
N ASP A 124 19.73 46.00 -27.47
CA ASP A 124 18.37 46.56 -27.37
C ASP A 124 17.71 46.11 -26.05
N PRO A 125 17.45 47.05 -25.11
CA PRO A 125 16.80 46.75 -23.84
C PRO A 125 15.28 46.58 -23.97
N SER A 126 14.69 46.91 -25.12
CA SER A 126 13.22 46.92 -25.30
C SER A 126 12.59 45.54 -25.19
N VAL A 127 13.37 44.47 -25.41
CA VAL A 127 12.93 43.07 -25.33
C VAL A 127 13.05 42.47 -23.93
N GLU A 128 13.81 43.08 -23.02
CA GLU A 128 14.02 42.57 -21.65
C GLU A 128 12.73 42.49 -20.82
N PRO A 129 11.80 43.47 -20.87
CA PRO A 129 10.53 43.35 -20.16
C PRO A 129 9.68 42.17 -20.63
N ALA A 130 9.73 41.85 -21.92
CA ALA A 130 8.98 40.72 -22.48
C ALA A 130 9.60 39.38 -22.05
N MET A 131 10.94 39.30 -21.99
CA MET A 131 11.64 38.13 -21.43
C MET A 131 11.39 37.96 -19.94
N ALA A 132 11.46 39.04 -19.15
CA ALA A 132 11.13 39.00 -17.73
C ALA A 132 9.68 38.52 -17.49
N LYS A 133 8.75 38.91 -18.37
CA LYS A 133 7.38 38.39 -18.35
C LYS A 133 7.33 36.88 -18.65
N LEU A 134 8.12 36.38 -19.61
CA LEU A 134 8.21 34.94 -19.86
C LEU A 134 8.76 34.18 -18.65
N HIS A 135 9.82 34.69 -18.00
CA HIS A 135 10.30 34.12 -16.73
C HIS A 135 9.20 34.07 -15.67
N GLY A 136 8.40 35.14 -15.54
CA GLY A 136 7.24 35.15 -14.63
C GLY A 136 6.22 34.06 -14.96
N LEU A 137 5.90 33.85 -16.23
CA LEU A 137 4.98 32.79 -16.66
C LEU A 137 5.55 31.38 -16.45
N VAL A 138 6.86 31.18 -16.58
CA VAL A 138 7.51 29.92 -16.23
C VAL A 138 7.47 29.69 -14.72
N ILE A 139 7.67 30.73 -13.90
CA ILE A 139 7.52 30.64 -12.44
C ILE A 139 6.07 30.25 -12.06
N ASP A 140 5.07 30.82 -12.72
CA ASP A 140 3.67 30.44 -12.51
C ASP A 140 3.43 28.95 -12.84
N LEU A 141 4.05 28.43 -13.90
CA LEU A 141 4.02 27.01 -14.25
C LEU A 141 4.70 26.14 -13.18
N VAL A 142 5.91 26.50 -12.74
CA VAL A 142 6.63 25.81 -11.66
C VAL A 142 5.78 25.74 -10.38
N ASN A 143 5.15 26.86 -10.00
CA ASN A 143 4.27 26.90 -8.84
C ASN A 143 3.05 25.96 -9.01
N ALA A 144 2.48 25.89 -10.21
CA ALA A 144 1.39 24.97 -10.53
C ALA A 144 1.84 23.51 -10.39
N ASP A 145 3.02 23.16 -10.93
CA ASP A 145 3.62 21.83 -10.84
C ASP A 145 3.94 21.42 -9.39
N GLU A 146 4.54 22.31 -8.61
CA GLU A 146 4.80 22.08 -7.18
C GLU A 146 3.50 21.83 -6.39
N SER A 147 2.44 22.58 -6.71
CA SER A 147 1.14 22.42 -6.07
C SER A 147 0.49 21.06 -6.40
N ALA A 148 0.67 20.59 -7.64
CA ALA A 148 0.20 19.30 -8.10
C ALA A 148 0.99 18.16 -7.42
N LEU A 149 2.32 18.26 -7.39
CA LEU A 149 3.20 17.34 -6.67
C LEU A 149 2.84 17.26 -5.17
N ALA A 150 2.62 18.40 -4.52
CA ALA A 150 2.22 18.46 -3.12
C ALA A 150 0.84 17.80 -2.88
N ARG A 151 -0.09 17.91 -3.84
CA ARG A 151 -1.39 17.23 -3.79
C ARG A 151 -1.23 15.71 -3.86
N VAL A 152 -0.40 15.22 -4.79
CA VAL A 152 -0.07 13.79 -4.91
C VAL A 152 0.62 13.28 -3.64
N ALA A 153 1.56 14.04 -3.08
CA ALA A 153 2.22 13.69 -1.82
C ALA A 153 1.23 13.59 -0.64
N ARG A 154 0.27 14.51 -0.53
CA ARG A 154 -0.78 14.47 0.51
C ARG A 154 -1.70 13.26 0.35
N MET A 155 -2.18 12.99 -0.87
CA MET A 155 -3.01 11.81 -1.15
C MET A 155 -2.26 10.50 -0.86
N THR A 156 -0.98 10.46 -1.19
CA THR A 156 -0.09 9.33 -0.89
C THR A 156 0.02 9.10 0.61
N ARG A 157 0.24 10.16 1.39
CA ARG A 157 0.37 10.07 2.84
C ARG A 157 -0.93 9.60 3.50
N SER A 158 -2.09 10.10 3.05
CA SER A 158 -3.39 9.70 3.61
C SER A 158 -3.68 8.22 3.31
N ARG A 159 -3.53 7.80 2.05
CA ARG A 159 -3.71 6.40 1.63
C ARG A 159 -2.72 5.47 2.31
N GLY A 160 -1.45 5.87 2.40
CA GLY A 160 -0.41 5.10 3.08
C GLY A 160 -0.74 4.82 4.55
N ARG A 161 -1.32 5.80 5.27
CA ARG A 161 -1.76 5.60 6.66
C ARG A 161 -2.91 4.59 6.76
N GLU A 162 -3.91 4.69 5.89
CA GLU A 162 -5.02 3.74 5.85
C GLU A 162 -4.54 2.31 5.54
N PHE A 163 -3.64 2.16 4.57
CA PHE A 163 -3.06 0.87 4.23
C PHE A 163 -2.16 0.30 5.33
N ALA A 164 -1.41 1.14 6.04
CA ALA A 164 -0.62 0.70 7.18
C ALA A 164 -1.52 0.17 8.31
N ILE A 165 -2.61 0.87 8.63
CA ILE A 165 -3.60 0.41 9.61
C ILE A 165 -4.23 -0.91 9.16
N LEU A 166 -4.63 -1.01 7.89
CA LEU A 166 -5.27 -2.21 7.36
C LEU A 166 -4.32 -3.41 7.35
N THR A 167 -3.05 -3.20 7.00
CA THR A 167 -2.01 -4.22 7.07
C THR A 167 -1.78 -4.67 8.51
N LEU A 168 -1.77 -3.76 9.47
CA LEU A 168 -1.60 -4.09 10.89
C LEU A 168 -2.78 -4.91 11.42
N ILE A 169 -4.02 -4.57 11.02
CA ILE A 169 -5.20 -5.36 11.37
C ILE A 169 -5.12 -6.76 10.74
N VAL A 170 -4.83 -6.86 9.44
CA VAL A 170 -4.82 -8.13 8.72
C VAL A 170 -3.65 -9.02 9.17
N ALA A 171 -2.47 -8.46 9.42
CA ALA A 171 -1.27 -9.22 9.78
C ALA A 171 -1.18 -9.53 11.28
N LEU A 172 -1.83 -8.75 12.16
CA LEU A 172 -1.68 -8.90 13.60
C LEU A 172 -2.99 -9.30 14.29
N VAL A 173 -4.08 -8.56 14.05
CA VAL A 173 -5.35 -8.79 14.75
C VAL A 173 -6.02 -10.08 14.29
N ILE A 174 -6.05 -10.35 12.98
CA ILE A 174 -6.70 -11.55 12.44
C ILE A 174 -6.00 -12.85 12.91
N PRO A 175 -4.66 -12.98 12.83
CA PRO A 175 -3.98 -14.17 13.35
C PRO A 175 -4.14 -14.32 14.86
N TRP A 176 -4.09 -13.21 15.62
CA TRP A 176 -4.22 -13.25 17.08
C TRP A 176 -5.62 -13.65 17.54
N THR A 177 -6.65 -13.11 16.89
CA THR A 177 -8.05 -13.48 17.16
C THR A 177 -8.32 -14.94 16.78
N CYS A 178 -7.81 -15.41 15.64
CA CYS A 178 -7.85 -16.82 15.29
C CYS A 178 -7.19 -17.67 16.38
N PHE A 179 -5.94 -17.35 16.76
CA PHE A 179 -5.20 -18.07 17.79
C PHE A 179 -5.93 -18.12 19.14
N ALA A 180 -6.47 -16.99 19.61
CA ALA A 180 -7.24 -16.92 20.84
C ALA A 180 -8.50 -17.79 20.80
N LEU A 181 -9.21 -17.81 19.67
CA LEU A 181 -10.37 -18.67 19.46
C LEU A 181 -9.96 -20.16 19.49
N LEU A 182 -8.86 -20.52 18.82
CA LEU A 182 -8.32 -21.88 18.83
C LEU A 182 -7.97 -22.31 20.25
N PHE A 183 -7.30 -21.44 21.00
CA PHE A 183 -6.86 -21.71 22.36
C PHE A 183 -8.05 -21.93 23.31
N ARG A 184 -9.10 -21.09 23.18
CA ARG A 184 -10.33 -21.23 23.96
C ARG A 184 -11.07 -22.53 23.66
N ILE A 185 -11.22 -22.88 22.37
CA ILE A 185 -11.88 -24.12 21.95
C ILE A 185 -11.08 -25.35 22.42
N ALA A 186 -9.76 -25.32 22.28
CA ALA A 186 -8.88 -26.39 22.75
C ALA A 186 -8.96 -26.54 24.28
N GLY A 187 -9.02 -25.43 25.02
CA GLY A 187 -9.22 -25.42 26.48
C GLY A 187 -10.55 -26.07 26.89
N GLN A 188 -11.66 -25.68 26.27
CA GLN A 188 -12.97 -26.27 26.54
C GLN A 188 -13.00 -27.77 26.21
N ALA A 189 -12.42 -28.18 25.07
CA ALA A 189 -12.34 -29.59 24.70
C ALA A 189 -11.53 -30.42 25.71
N ARG A 190 -10.45 -29.86 26.28
CA ARG A 190 -9.69 -30.52 27.36
C ARG A 190 -10.52 -30.69 28.63
N VAL A 191 -11.30 -29.68 29.01
CA VAL A 191 -12.19 -29.75 30.18
C VAL A 191 -13.29 -30.80 29.96
N GLU A 192 -13.93 -30.80 28.79
CA GLU A 192 -14.93 -31.80 28.42
C GLU A 192 -14.36 -33.23 28.46
N MET A 193 -13.15 -33.45 27.92
CA MET A 193 -12.51 -34.77 27.95
C MET A 193 -12.16 -35.24 29.36
N ARG A 194 -11.72 -34.34 30.24
CA ARG A 194 -11.50 -34.66 31.67
C ARG A 194 -12.81 -34.99 32.39
N ALA A 195 -13.89 -34.26 32.11
CA ALA A 195 -15.19 -34.54 32.69
C ALA A 195 -15.76 -35.89 32.22
N ILE A 196 -15.55 -36.25 30.95
CA ILE A 196 -15.92 -37.58 30.42
C ILE A 196 -15.09 -38.68 31.11
N ARG A 197 -13.78 -38.45 31.31
CA ARG A 197 -12.91 -39.39 32.05
C ARG A 197 -13.42 -39.66 33.47
N ALA A 198 -13.74 -38.60 34.21
CA ALA A 198 -14.27 -38.72 35.58
C ALA A 198 -15.62 -39.46 35.62
N ARG A 199 -16.50 -39.22 34.64
CA ARG A 199 -17.76 -39.97 34.52
C ARG A 199 -17.55 -41.44 34.21
N VAL A 200 -16.63 -41.77 33.29
CA VAL A 200 -16.29 -43.15 32.95
C VAL A 200 -15.77 -43.89 34.17
N GLU A 201 -14.92 -43.27 34.98
CA GLU A 201 -14.40 -43.83 36.23
C GLU A 201 -15.51 -44.09 37.25
N SER A 202 -16.40 -43.12 37.48
CA SER A 202 -17.55 -43.30 38.38
C SER A 202 -18.53 -44.41 37.95
N LEU A 203 -18.60 -44.70 36.65
CA LEU A 203 -19.42 -45.79 36.10
C LEU A 203 -18.74 -47.14 36.29
N VAL A 204 -17.41 -47.21 36.15
CA VAL A 204 -16.62 -48.42 36.45
C VAL A 204 -16.75 -48.82 37.93
N GLU A 205 -16.84 -47.85 38.84
CA GLU A 205 -17.00 -48.08 40.28
C GLU A 205 -18.46 -48.43 40.69
N SER A 206 -19.45 -48.21 39.82
CA SER A 206 -20.86 -48.46 40.13
C SER A 206 -21.25 -49.92 39.89
N PRO A 207 -22.03 -50.56 40.79
CA PRO A 207 -22.41 -51.98 40.66
C PRO A 207 -23.27 -52.33 39.43
N GLN A 208 -23.77 -51.33 38.70
CA GLN A 208 -24.60 -51.53 37.50
C GLN A 208 -23.79 -51.86 36.22
N THR A 209 -22.47 -51.64 36.20
CA THR A 209 -21.60 -51.99 35.05
C THR A 209 -21.27 -53.48 34.95
N ALA A 210 -21.71 -54.31 35.90
CA ALA A 210 -21.58 -55.77 35.88
C ALA A 210 -22.32 -56.45 34.69
N ALA A 211 -23.20 -55.73 33.99
CA ALA A 211 -23.79 -56.18 32.74
C ALA A 211 -22.76 -56.15 31.61
N LYS A 212 -22.47 -57.32 30.99
CA LYS A 212 -21.41 -57.51 29.97
C LYS A 212 -21.44 -56.53 28.78
N SER A 213 -22.60 -55.98 28.41
CA SER A 213 -22.72 -55.01 27.32
C SER A 213 -22.21 -53.61 27.69
N VAL A 214 -22.47 -53.17 28.93
CA VAL A 214 -22.08 -51.83 29.41
C VAL A 214 -20.59 -51.78 29.74
N GLY A 215 -20.03 -52.85 30.33
CA GLY A 215 -18.60 -52.93 30.63
C GLY A 215 -17.69 -52.82 29.40
N ARG A 216 -18.11 -53.39 28.27
CA ARG A 216 -17.32 -53.38 27.02
C ARG A 216 -17.29 -51.99 26.36
N GLU A 217 -18.39 -51.26 26.38
CA GLU A 217 -18.43 -49.87 25.88
C GLU A 217 -17.59 -48.92 26.74
N VAL A 218 -17.63 -49.10 28.06
CA VAL A 218 -16.83 -48.34 29.02
C VAL A 218 -15.33 -48.57 28.80
N GLU A 219 -14.91 -49.82 28.55
CA GLU A 219 -13.52 -50.20 28.29
C GLU A 219 -12.99 -49.64 26.95
N GLU A 220 -13.81 -49.63 25.89
CA GLU A 220 -13.45 -49.00 24.61
C GLU A 220 -13.30 -47.47 24.72
N ILE A 221 -14.17 -46.82 25.49
CA ILE A 221 -14.07 -45.37 25.75
C ILE A 221 -12.81 -45.07 26.57
N ASP A 222 -12.49 -45.90 27.55
CA ASP A 222 -11.29 -45.78 28.40
C ASP A 222 -9.98 -45.87 27.60
N ALA A 223 -9.88 -46.89 26.73
CA ALA A 223 -8.74 -47.07 25.83
C ALA A 223 -8.61 -45.92 24.81
N SER A 224 -9.73 -45.37 24.36
CA SER A 224 -9.76 -44.21 23.45
C SER A 224 -9.23 -42.94 24.13
N LEU A 225 -9.62 -42.70 25.38
CA LEU A 225 -9.17 -41.54 26.16
C LEU A 225 -7.68 -41.63 26.51
N ALA A 226 -7.18 -42.84 26.85
CA ALA A 226 -5.77 -43.07 27.10
C ALA A 226 -4.90 -42.78 25.86
N ARG A 227 -5.34 -43.22 24.67
CA ARG A 227 -4.66 -42.92 23.39
C ARG A 227 -4.67 -41.43 23.02
N LEU A 228 -5.65 -40.67 23.52
CA LEU A 228 -5.74 -39.21 23.31
C LEU A 228 -4.92 -38.41 24.34
N GLY A 229 -4.12 -39.06 25.18
CA GLY A 229 -3.28 -38.40 26.18
C GLY A 229 -4.02 -38.02 27.47
N PHE A 230 -5.18 -38.62 27.75
CA PHE A 230 -5.91 -38.51 29.01
C PHE A 230 -5.90 -39.87 29.73
N PRO A 231 -4.74 -40.28 30.31
CA PRO A 231 -4.61 -41.56 31.02
C PRO A 231 -5.42 -41.55 32.32
N LYS A 232 -5.60 -42.75 32.90
CA LYS A 232 -6.25 -42.93 34.21
C LYS A 232 -5.44 -42.13 35.25
N PRO A 233 -6.09 -41.43 36.18
CA PRO A 233 -5.37 -40.84 37.30
C PRO A 233 -4.59 -41.95 38.00
N ASN A 234 -3.29 -41.75 38.18
CA ASN A 234 -2.49 -42.71 38.92
C ASN A 234 -2.82 -42.50 40.41
N PRO A 235 -3.33 -43.52 41.14
CA PRO A 235 -3.68 -43.36 42.54
C PRO A 235 -2.48 -43.02 43.45
N MET A 236 -1.25 -43.18 42.96
CA MET A 236 -0.04 -42.70 43.67
C MET A 236 0.37 -41.26 43.34
N LEU A 237 -0.34 -40.56 42.44
CA LEU A 237 -0.10 -39.17 42.07
C LEU A 237 -1.34 -38.29 42.33
N ALA A 238 -2.34 -38.82 43.04
CA ALA A 238 -3.46 -38.03 43.51
C ALA A 238 -3.01 -37.28 44.78
N GLU A 239 -2.91 -35.96 44.64
CA GLU A 239 -2.49 -34.92 45.61
C GLU A 239 -0.98 -34.65 45.60
N ASP A 240 -0.52 -33.40 45.48
CA ASP A 240 -1.19 -32.13 45.87
C ASP A 240 -1.86 -31.31 44.75
#